data_AF-A0A1S1R1M7-F1
#
_entry.id   AF-A0A1S1R1M7-F1
#
_cell.length_a   1.000
_cell.length_b   1.000
_cell.length_c   1.000
_cell.angle_alpha   90.00
_cell.angle_beta   90.00
_cell.angle_gamma   90.00
#
_symmetry.space_group_name_H-M   'P 1'
#
loop_
_entity.id
_entity.type
_entity.pdbx_description
1 polymer ?
#
loop_
_entity_poly.entity_id
_entity_poly.type
_entity_poly.pdbx_seq_one_letter_code
_entity_poly.pdbx_strand_id
1 'polypeptide(L)'
;MCCSTRCRQARHRFGRTVGHAAPGGAVGCGRGIRLAYADPPYPGKAWLYRDHPDYAGEVDHAALIARLAGYDGWALSTSAAALPAVLALCPPGVRVAAWHRGERPTASRWPLSAWEPVLYRGGRPDDPSHPNTRIQTRRVDSLVHGIAPMTTLPGRVIGTKPAAFARWIFQLLGAAPGDSLDDLFPGSGAITRAWHAYTTPDPSHAAAHDTSPPPARTTDHPPTRWGRMQGAAS
;
A
#
# COMPACT_ATOMS: atom_id res chain seq x y z
N MET A 1 2.55 0.21 20.26
CA MET A 1 2.25 1.35 21.15
C MET A 1 2.73 2.64 20.49
N CYS A 2 1.93 3.70 20.40
CA CYS A 2 2.38 5.01 19.87
C CYS A 2 2.73 5.95 21.03
N CYS A 3 4.01 6.29 21.18
CA CYS A 3 4.53 7.07 22.32
C CYS A 3 4.14 8.57 22.33
N SER A 4 3.43 9.09 21.32
CA SER A 4 2.99 10.50 21.32
C SER A 4 1.84 10.77 20.35
N THR A 5 1.15 11.91 20.54
CA THR A 5 0.11 12.42 19.62
C THR A 5 0.64 12.64 18.21
N ARG A 6 1.89 13.12 18.08
CA ARG A 6 2.54 13.30 16.77
C ARG A 6 2.77 11.97 16.06
N CYS A 7 3.24 10.95 16.79
CA CYS A 7 3.39 9.59 16.23
C CYS A 7 2.04 9.00 15.82
N ARG A 8 0.98 9.25 16.59
CA ARG A 8 -0.39 8.82 16.25
C ARG A 8 -0.91 9.49 14.97
N GLN A 9 -0.71 10.81 14.84
CA GLN A 9 -1.10 11.56 13.63
C GLN A 9 -0.32 11.11 12.41
N ALA A 10 1.00 10.90 12.53
CA ALA A 10 1.83 10.38 11.45
C ALA A 10 1.39 8.97 11.01
N ARG A 11 1.12 8.07 11.97
CA ARG A 11 0.58 6.72 11.70
C ARG A 11 -0.79 6.79 11.02
N HIS A 12 -1.68 7.65 11.48
CA HIS A 12 -3.01 7.82 10.89
C HIS A 12 -2.92 8.35 9.45
N ARG A 13 -2.08 9.37 9.19
CA ARG A 13 -1.84 9.88 7.83
C ARG A 13 -1.26 8.80 6.93
N PHE A 14 -0.27 8.05 7.41
CA PHE A 14 0.32 6.92 6.69
C PHE A 14 -0.74 5.88 6.31
N GLY A 15 -1.53 5.42 7.29
CA GLY A 15 -2.61 4.46 7.06
C GLY A 15 -3.65 4.96 6.06
N ARG A 16 -4.05 6.24 6.13
CA ARG A 16 -4.97 6.83 5.16
C ARG A 16 -4.41 6.89 3.74
N THR A 17 -3.11 7.16 3.59
CA THR A 17 -2.46 7.18 2.27
C THR A 17 -2.36 5.77 1.69
N VAL A 18 -1.99 4.79 2.51
CA VAL A 18 -1.96 3.37 2.09
C VAL A 18 -3.36 2.89 1.71
N GLY A 19 -4.37 3.24 2.50
CA GLY A 19 -5.73 2.74 2.35
C GLY A 19 -5.85 1.25 2.68
N HIS A 20 -6.99 0.66 2.34
CA HIS A 20 -7.27 -0.76 2.51
C HIS A 20 -7.48 -1.41 1.13
N ALA A 21 -7.17 -2.70 1.02
CA ALA A 21 -7.51 -3.47 -0.16
C ALA A 21 -9.03 -3.55 -0.33
N ALA A 22 -9.53 -3.35 -1.54
CA ALA A 22 -10.97 -3.44 -1.81
C ALA A 22 -11.45 -4.90 -1.65
N PRO A 23 -12.52 -5.14 -0.88
CA PRO A 23 -13.13 -6.47 -0.82
C PRO A 23 -13.91 -6.73 -2.12
N GLY A 24 -13.34 -7.55 -3.01
CA GLY A 24 -14.11 -8.24 -4.06
C GLY A 24 -14.25 -7.52 -5.40
N GLY A 25 -13.37 -7.90 -6.32
CA GLY A 25 -13.51 -7.73 -7.78
C GLY A 25 -12.55 -8.59 -8.61
N ALA A 26 -11.69 -9.38 -7.95
CA ALA A 26 -10.68 -10.19 -8.59
C ALA A 26 -11.06 -11.68 -8.51
N VAL A 27 -10.95 -12.35 -9.65
CA VAL A 27 -11.33 -13.76 -9.83
C VAL A 27 -10.43 -14.64 -8.97
N GLY A 28 -11.05 -15.48 -8.12
CA GLY A 28 -10.37 -16.54 -7.39
C GLY A 28 -10.66 -16.56 -5.89
N CYS A 29 -11.85 -17.03 -5.51
CA CYS A 29 -12.07 -17.58 -4.17
C CYS A 29 -11.18 -18.83 -4.01
N GLY A 30 -10.15 -18.77 -3.15
CA GLY A 30 -9.62 -20.00 -2.54
C GLY A 30 -8.14 -20.04 -2.16
N ARG A 31 -7.23 -19.30 -2.82
CA ARG A 31 -5.80 -19.30 -2.45
C ARG A 31 -5.19 -17.90 -2.58
N GLY A 32 -4.54 -17.47 -1.50
CA GLY A 32 -3.67 -16.29 -1.52
C GLY A 32 -2.50 -16.51 -2.46
N ILE A 33 -2.13 -15.46 -3.20
CA ILE A 33 -0.95 -15.48 -4.06
C ILE A 33 0.29 -14.99 -3.29
N ARG A 34 1.46 -15.40 -3.76
CA ARG A 34 2.75 -14.95 -3.24
C ARG A 34 3.28 -13.82 -4.10
N LEU A 35 3.35 -12.65 -3.50
CA LEU A 35 3.91 -11.45 -4.11
C LEU A 35 5.31 -11.17 -3.56
N ALA A 36 6.14 -10.50 -4.34
CA ALA A 36 7.43 -9.99 -3.87
C ALA A 36 7.67 -8.54 -4.28
N TYR A 37 8.38 -7.81 -3.42
CA TYR A 37 8.94 -6.52 -3.75
C TYR A 37 10.43 -6.49 -3.41
N ALA A 38 11.22 -5.89 -4.30
CA ALA A 38 12.65 -5.70 -4.09
C ALA A 38 13.08 -4.27 -4.44
N ASP A 39 13.90 -3.69 -3.56
CA ASP A 39 14.57 -2.39 -3.74
C ASP A 39 16.06 -2.56 -3.38
N PRO A 40 16.80 -3.38 -4.16
CA PRO A 40 18.21 -3.62 -3.86
C PRO A 40 19.02 -2.34 -4.04
N PRO A 41 20.22 -2.26 -3.43
CA PRO A 41 21.22 -1.34 -3.92
C PRO A 41 21.38 -1.49 -5.42
N TYR A 42 21.10 -0.42 -6.17
CA TYR A 42 21.11 -0.48 -7.64
C TYR A 42 22.51 -0.84 -8.16
N PRO A 43 22.62 -1.43 -9.36
CA PRO A 43 23.91 -1.82 -9.93
C PRO A 43 24.95 -0.68 -9.87
N GLY A 44 26.11 -0.97 -9.27
CA GLY A 44 27.20 -0.02 -9.06
C GLY A 44 26.95 1.02 -7.96
N LYS A 45 25.91 0.85 -7.14
CA LYS A 45 25.53 1.75 -6.04
C LYS A 45 25.56 1.09 -4.67
N ALA A 46 25.97 -0.18 -4.56
CA ALA A 46 26.09 -0.87 -3.27
C ALA A 46 27.00 -0.14 -2.27
N TRP A 47 28.07 0.51 -2.77
CA TRP A 47 29.01 1.28 -1.94
C TRP A 47 28.35 2.40 -1.11
N LEU A 48 27.18 2.91 -1.51
CA LEU A 48 26.43 3.91 -0.73
C LEU A 48 25.96 3.38 0.63
N TYR A 49 25.88 2.06 0.76
CA TYR A 49 25.39 1.37 1.96
C TYR A 49 26.53 0.71 2.74
N ARG A 50 27.80 1.02 2.45
CA ARG A 50 28.97 0.38 3.07
C ARG A 50 29.02 0.48 4.60
N ASP A 51 28.40 1.52 5.16
CA ASP A 51 28.35 1.77 6.61
C ASP A 51 27.07 1.19 7.25
N HIS A 52 26.23 0.51 6.47
CA HIS A 52 25.03 -0.17 6.96
C HIS A 52 25.41 -1.54 7.54
N PRO A 53 24.86 -1.94 8.69
CA PRO A 53 25.17 -3.24 9.32
C PRO A 53 24.83 -4.43 8.40
N ASP A 54 23.83 -4.28 7.55
CA ASP A 54 23.40 -5.31 6.57
C ASP A 54 24.12 -5.23 5.22
N TYR A 55 25.27 -4.53 5.14
CA TYR A 55 26.03 -4.42 3.90
C TYR A 55 26.64 -5.77 3.49
N ALA A 56 26.15 -6.34 2.39
CA ALA A 56 26.64 -7.61 1.84
C ALA A 56 27.40 -7.45 0.51
N GLY A 57 27.78 -6.23 0.14
CA GLY A 57 28.42 -5.95 -1.15
C GLY A 57 27.44 -5.73 -2.31
N GLU A 58 27.95 -5.91 -3.53
CA GLU A 58 27.16 -5.77 -4.76
C GLU A 58 26.11 -6.88 -4.86
N VAL A 59 24.88 -6.52 -5.22
CA VAL A 59 23.80 -7.50 -5.37
C VAL A 59 23.91 -8.19 -6.73
N ASP A 60 23.88 -9.52 -6.73
CA ASP A 60 23.67 -10.31 -7.95
C ASP A 60 22.23 -10.14 -8.44
N HIS A 61 22.04 -9.23 -9.40
CA HIS A 61 20.73 -8.92 -9.96
C HIS A 61 20.16 -10.05 -10.81
N ALA A 62 21.02 -10.90 -11.40
CA ALA A 62 20.56 -12.04 -12.18
C ALA A 62 19.93 -13.10 -11.25
N ALA A 63 20.63 -13.42 -10.16
CA ALA A 63 20.11 -14.33 -9.13
C ALA A 63 18.85 -13.76 -8.44
N LEU A 64 18.82 -12.45 -8.19
CA LEU A 64 17.63 -11.78 -7.64
C LEU A 64 16.42 -11.91 -8.57
N ILE A 65 16.57 -11.61 -9.87
CA ILE A 65 15.48 -11.73 -10.85
C ILE A 65 15.03 -13.19 -10.98
N ALA A 66 15.96 -14.15 -10.99
CA ALA A 66 15.62 -15.56 -11.01
C ALA A 66 14.80 -15.97 -9.77
N ARG A 67 15.15 -15.46 -8.58
CA ARG A 67 14.36 -15.65 -7.36
C ARG A 67 12.98 -15.02 -7.46
N LEU A 68 12.89 -13.78 -7.97
CA LEU A 68 11.62 -13.07 -8.15
C LEU A 68 10.69 -13.80 -9.12
N ALA A 69 11.23 -14.46 -10.15
CA ALA A 69 10.46 -15.22 -11.12
C ALA A 69 9.68 -16.41 -10.51
N GLY A 70 10.03 -16.85 -9.29
CA GLY A 70 9.30 -17.88 -8.55
C GLY A 70 8.04 -17.40 -7.80
N TYR A 71 7.75 -16.10 -7.82
CA TYR A 71 6.53 -15.51 -7.23
C TYR A 71 5.42 -15.39 -8.28
N ASP A 72 4.16 -15.41 -7.81
CA ASP A 72 2.98 -15.21 -8.68
C ASP A 72 2.97 -13.80 -9.27
N GLY A 73 3.52 -12.82 -8.55
CA GLY A 73 3.75 -11.47 -9.02
C GLY A 73 4.89 -10.80 -8.28
N TRP A 74 5.64 -9.95 -8.96
CA TRP A 74 6.73 -9.22 -8.33
C TRP A 74 6.95 -7.84 -8.92
N ALA A 75 7.57 -6.97 -8.10
CA ALA A 75 8.05 -5.66 -8.50
C ALA A 75 9.48 -5.42 -8.02
N LEU A 76 10.30 -4.81 -8.87
CA LEU A 76 11.72 -4.52 -8.65
C LEU A 76 12.00 -3.05 -8.98
N SER A 77 12.40 -2.28 -7.97
CA SER A 77 12.88 -0.91 -8.17
C SER A 77 14.30 -0.88 -8.71
N THR A 78 14.59 0.04 -9.62
CA THR A 78 15.96 0.33 -10.07
C THR A 78 16.11 1.81 -10.43
N SER A 79 17.31 2.25 -10.80
CA SER A 79 17.53 3.61 -11.31
C SER A 79 17.42 3.68 -12.84
N ALA A 80 17.09 4.86 -13.37
CA ALA A 80 17.08 5.10 -14.82
C ALA A 80 18.44 4.77 -15.48
N ALA A 81 19.55 4.98 -14.78
CA ALA A 81 20.89 4.65 -15.29
C ALA A 81 21.15 3.14 -15.36
N ALA A 82 20.64 2.37 -14.38
CA ALA A 82 20.82 0.92 -14.32
C ALA A 82 19.76 0.15 -15.13
N LEU A 83 18.69 0.82 -15.55
CA LEU A 83 17.56 0.19 -16.25
C LEU A 83 17.97 -0.67 -17.45
N PRO A 84 18.87 -0.25 -18.37
CA PRO A 84 19.26 -1.07 -19.51
C PRO A 84 19.90 -2.40 -19.08
N ALA A 85 20.78 -2.36 -18.08
CA ALA A 85 21.46 -3.54 -17.56
C ALA A 85 20.49 -4.50 -16.86
N VAL A 86 19.55 -3.98 -16.06
CA VAL A 86 18.55 -4.80 -15.36
C VAL A 86 17.54 -5.42 -16.33
N LEU A 87 17.11 -4.67 -17.36
CA LEU A 87 16.20 -5.19 -18.39
C LEU A 87 16.82 -6.33 -19.21
N ALA A 88 18.14 -6.27 -19.47
CA ALA A 88 18.85 -7.34 -20.18
C ALA A 88 18.83 -8.68 -19.43
N LEU A 89 18.62 -8.67 -18.10
CA LEU A 89 18.54 -9.85 -17.26
C LEU A 89 17.10 -10.38 -17.08
N CYS A 90 16.11 -9.61 -17.54
CA CYS A 90 14.70 -9.91 -17.27
C CYS A 90 14.13 -10.95 -18.25
N PRO A 91 13.25 -11.86 -17.79
CA PRO A 91 12.53 -12.76 -18.69
C PRO A 91 11.51 -12.00 -19.55
N PRO A 92 11.04 -12.59 -20.67
CA PRO A 92 9.95 -12.02 -21.45
C PRO A 92 8.69 -11.75 -20.61
N GLY A 93 7.96 -10.69 -20.97
CA GLY A 93 6.71 -10.29 -20.32
C GLY A 93 6.87 -9.39 -19.09
N VAL A 94 8.09 -8.98 -18.74
CA VAL A 94 8.32 -7.91 -17.76
C VAL A 94 7.85 -6.57 -18.34
N ARG A 95 7.16 -5.79 -17.51
CA ARG A 95 6.70 -4.42 -17.81
C ARG A 95 7.49 -3.42 -16.98
N VAL A 96 7.54 -2.17 -17.46
CA VAL A 96 8.20 -1.06 -16.77
C VAL A 96 7.17 -0.02 -16.38
N ALA A 97 7.05 0.23 -15.09
CA ALA A 97 6.28 1.30 -14.50
C ALA A 97 7.19 2.47 -14.12
N ALA A 98 6.65 3.68 -14.02
CA ALA A 98 7.38 4.90 -13.74
C ALA A 98 6.89 5.58 -12.46
N TRP A 99 7.76 5.71 -11.46
CA TRP A 99 7.51 6.55 -10.30
C TRP A 99 8.22 7.90 -10.46
N HIS A 100 7.45 8.97 -10.69
CA HIS A 100 7.93 10.34 -10.72
C HIS A 100 8.07 10.88 -9.29
N ARG A 101 9.32 10.99 -8.83
CA ARG A 101 9.71 11.45 -7.47
C ARG A 101 9.76 12.97 -7.34
N GLY A 102 9.60 13.68 -8.45
CA GLY A 102 9.73 15.13 -8.52
C GLY A 102 11.14 15.58 -8.85
N GLU A 103 11.27 16.87 -9.13
CA GLU A 103 12.54 17.52 -9.44
C GLU A 103 13.51 17.45 -8.24
N ARG A 104 14.80 17.31 -8.55
CA ARG A 104 15.88 17.53 -7.59
C ARG A 104 16.45 18.94 -7.83
N PRO A 105 16.22 19.91 -6.94
CA PRO A 105 16.71 21.28 -7.12
C PRO A 105 18.21 21.31 -6.84
N THR A 106 19.01 20.87 -7.81
CA THR A 106 20.47 20.78 -7.70
C THR A 106 21.06 21.15 -9.05
N ALA A 107 22.04 22.04 -9.04
CA ALA A 107 22.78 22.40 -10.25
C ALA A 107 23.45 21.15 -10.84
N SER A 108 23.27 20.95 -12.14
CA SER A 108 23.85 19.82 -12.86
C SER A 108 24.21 20.25 -14.28
N ARG A 109 25.30 19.69 -14.81
CA ARG A 109 25.66 19.84 -16.22
C ARG A 109 24.69 19.12 -17.16
N TRP A 110 23.98 18.12 -16.66
CA TRP A 110 23.07 17.26 -17.44
C TRP A 110 21.71 17.12 -16.76
N PRO A 111 20.63 16.81 -17.50
CA PRO A 111 19.31 16.58 -16.91
C PRO A 111 19.35 15.55 -15.78
N LEU A 112 18.82 15.91 -14.62
CA LEU A 112 18.69 15.00 -13.48
C LEU A 112 17.43 14.16 -13.64
N SER A 113 17.53 12.85 -13.37
CA SER A 113 16.34 12.00 -13.38
C SER A 113 15.39 12.38 -12.23
N ALA A 114 14.18 12.78 -12.59
CA ALA A 114 13.07 13.05 -11.67
C ALA A 114 12.19 11.80 -11.42
N TRP A 115 12.59 10.64 -11.91
CA TRP A 115 11.80 9.41 -11.85
C TRP A 115 12.65 8.15 -11.57
N GLU A 116 12.00 7.09 -11.11
CA GLU A 116 12.57 5.76 -10.87
C GLU A 116 11.74 4.73 -11.64
N PRO A 117 12.37 3.87 -12.46
CA PRO A 117 11.69 2.72 -13.03
C PRO A 117 11.39 1.67 -11.95
N VAL A 118 10.21 1.06 -12.07
CA VAL A 118 9.84 -0.15 -11.35
C VAL A 118 9.48 -1.21 -12.37
N LEU A 119 10.29 -2.26 -12.44
CA LEU A 119 10.00 -3.43 -13.27
C LEU A 119 8.99 -4.29 -12.55
N TYR A 120 8.02 -4.86 -13.26
CA TYR A 120 7.03 -5.74 -12.64
C TYR A 120 6.54 -6.82 -13.61
N ARG A 121 6.10 -7.94 -13.06
CA ARG A 121 5.56 -9.07 -13.82
C ARG A 121 4.55 -9.85 -12.97
N GLY A 122 3.54 -10.41 -13.62
CA GLY A 122 2.55 -11.27 -12.98
C GLY A 122 1.58 -10.49 -12.06
N GLY A 123 1.18 -11.14 -10.97
CA GLY A 123 0.18 -10.64 -10.03
C GLY A 123 -1.23 -11.09 -10.39
N ARG A 124 -2.20 -10.62 -9.62
CA ARG A 124 -3.60 -10.99 -9.81
C ARG A 124 -4.21 -10.18 -10.97
N PRO A 125 -4.76 -10.84 -12.01
CA PRO A 125 -5.44 -10.14 -13.09
C PRO A 125 -6.73 -9.46 -12.58
N ASP A 126 -7.08 -8.31 -13.16
CA ASP A 126 -8.40 -7.70 -12.96
C ASP A 126 -9.43 -8.35 -13.89
N ASP A 127 -10.67 -8.49 -13.43
CA ASP A 127 -11.83 -8.80 -14.29
C ASP A 127 -12.61 -7.51 -14.61
N PRO A 128 -12.45 -6.96 -15.83
CA PRO A 128 -13.13 -5.73 -16.24
C PRO A 128 -14.65 -5.90 -16.44
N SER A 129 -15.15 -7.14 -16.44
CA SER A 129 -16.56 -7.47 -16.64
C SER A 129 -17.37 -7.29 -15.36
N HIS A 130 -16.70 -7.38 -14.20
CA HIS A 130 -17.35 -7.34 -12.91
C HIS A 130 -17.72 -5.88 -12.54
N PRO A 131 -19.00 -5.60 -12.23
CA PRO A 131 -19.53 -4.22 -12.12
C PRO A 131 -18.87 -3.40 -11.00
N ASN A 132 -18.42 -4.05 -9.94
CA ASN A 132 -17.68 -3.41 -8.83
C ASN A 132 -16.20 -3.10 -9.18
N THR A 133 -15.64 -3.72 -10.23
CA THR A 133 -14.22 -3.60 -10.60
C THR A 133 -13.94 -2.39 -11.50
N ARG A 134 -14.95 -1.95 -12.29
CA ARG A 134 -14.82 -0.82 -13.23
C ARG A 134 -14.55 0.54 -12.56
N ILE A 135 -15.06 0.74 -11.35
CA ILE A 135 -14.84 1.98 -10.57
C ILE A 135 -13.68 1.81 -9.59
N GLN A 136 -13.38 0.58 -9.13
CA GLN A 136 -12.49 0.36 -7.99
C GLN A 136 -11.01 0.15 -8.32
N THR A 137 -10.59 -0.19 -9.55
CA THR A 137 -9.15 -0.40 -9.82
C THR A 137 -8.72 -0.04 -11.25
N ARG A 138 -8.73 1.24 -11.63
CA ARG A 138 -7.86 1.69 -12.74
C ARG A 138 -6.40 1.57 -12.28
N ARG A 139 -5.74 0.46 -12.59
CA ARG A 139 -4.30 0.27 -12.34
C ARG A 139 -3.51 1.06 -13.37
N VAL A 140 -2.78 2.07 -12.92
CA VAL A 140 -1.94 2.92 -13.78
C VAL A 140 -0.47 2.66 -13.45
N ASP A 141 0.34 2.39 -14.46
CA ASP A 141 1.79 2.11 -14.36
C ASP A 141 2.65 3.38 -14.29
N SER A 142 2.03 4.53 -14.06
CA SER A 142 2.69 5.79 -13.76
C SER A 142 2.16 6.37 -12.45
N LEU A 143 3.06 6.61 -11.50
CA LEU A 143 2.79 7.28 -10.24
C LEU A 143 3.51 8.63 -10.22
N VAL A 144 2.74 9.71 -10.11
CA VAL A 144 3.28 11.04 -9.79
C VAL A 144 3.12 11.28 -8.31
N HIS A 145 4.21 11.07 -7.56
CA HIS A 145 4.20 11.31 -6.12
C HIS A 145 5.59 11.71 -5.65
N GLY A 146 5.74 12.98 -5.28
CA GLY A 146 7.01 13.50 -4.78
C GLY A 146 7.49 12.75 -3.54
N ILE A 147 8.80 12.81 -3.27
CA ILE A 147 9.31 12.49 -1.95
C ILE A 147 8.98 13.68 -1.05
N ALA A 148 7.73 13.76 -0.56
CA ALA A 148 7.36 14.81 0.38
C ALA A 148 8.29 14.74 1.60
N PRO A 149 8.79 15.88 2.13
CA PRO A 149 9.45 15.90 3.42
C PRO A 149 8.44 15.39 4.47
N MET A 150 8.54 14.12 4.87
CA MET A 150 7.83 13.61 6.03
C MET A 150 8.49 14.18 7.29
N THR A 151 8.36 15.49 7.51
CA THR A 151 8.92 16.23 8.64
C THR A 151 8.33 15.83 9.98
N THR A 152 7.29 14.99 9.98
CA THR A 152 6.53 14.59 11.16
C THR A 152 6.92 13.22 11.74
N LEU A 153 7.92 12.53 11.21
CA LEU A 153 8.39 11.23 11.72
C LEU A 153 9.77 11.36 12.39
N PRO A 154 9.89 11.13 13.71
CA PRO A 154 11.19 10.91 14.35
C PRO A 154 11.78 9.58 13.88
N GLY A 155 13.07 9.57 13.50
CA GLY A 155 13.77 8.37 13.00
C GLY A 155 13.87 8.24 11.47
N ARG A 156 14.08 9.37 10.77
CA ARG A 156 14.27 9.41 9.30
C ARG A 156 15.41 8.47 8.88
N VAL A 157 15.08 7.45 8.11
CA VAL A 157 16.05 6.76 7.24
C VAL A 157 15.95 7.42 5.85
N ILE A 158 17.03 8.09 5.43
CA ILE A 158 17.14 8.63 4.07
C ILE A 158 16.87 7.49 3.07
N GLY A 159 16.05 7.74 2.05
CA GLY A 159 15.68 6.73 1.04
C GLY A 159 14.39 5.96 1.31
N THR A 160 13.67 6.25 2.40
CA THR A 160 12.37 5.59 2.68
C THR A 160 11.33 5.86 1.58
N LYS A 161 10.79 4.79 0.98
CA LYS A 161 9.70 4.88 -0.01
C LYS A 161 8.40 5.41 0.65
N PRO A 162 7.67 6.35 0.00
CA PRO A 162 6.41 6.87 0.53
C PRO A 162 5.29 5.81 0.62
N ALA A 163 4.32 6.04 1.51
CA ALA A 163 3.12 5.21 1.62
C ALA A 163 2.34 5.07 0.29
N ALA A 164 2.25 6.16 -0.48
CA ALA A 164 1.58 6.15 -1.78
C ALA A 164 2.30 5.26 -2.80
N PHE A 165 3.63 5.21 -2.74
CA PHE A 165 4.42 4.29 -3.56
C PHE A 165 4.11 2.84 -3.19
N ALA A 166 4.07 2.50 -1.89
CA ALA A 166 3.74 1.15 -1.45
C ALA A 166 2.35 0.71 -1.93
N ARG A 167 1.32 1.54 -1.71
CA ARG A 167 -0.04 1.30 -2.20
C ARG A 167 -0.06 1.06 -3.71
N TRP A 168 0.66 1.91 -4.46
CA TRP A 168 0.71 1.81 -5.91
C TRP A 168 1.30 0.46 -6.37
N ILE A 169 2.38 -0.02 -5.74
CA ILE A 169 2.92 -1.37 -6.00
C ILE A 169 1.87 -2.45 -5.73
N PHE A 170 1.16 -2.36 -4.59
CA PHE A 170 0.13 -3.34 -4.23
C PHE A 170 -1.00 -3.36 -5.28
N GLN A 171 -1.41 -2.19 -5.75
CA GLN A 171 -2.40 -2.06 -6.82
C GLN A 171 -1.89 -2.60 -8.15
N LEU A 172 -0.63 -2.33 -8.53
CA LEU A 172 -0.04 -2.88 -9.75
C LEU A 172 -0.08 -4.41 -9.76
N LEU A 173 0.28 -5.03 -8.63
CA LEU A 173 0.30 -6.49 -8.47
C LEU A 173 -1.07 -7.11 -8.20
N GLY A 174 -2.11 -6.29 -8.00
CA GLY A 174 -3.45 -6.77 -7.70
C GLY A 174 -3.58 -7.45 -6.34
N ALA A 175 -2.81 -6.98 -5.37
CA ALA A 175 -2.82 -7.51 -4.03
C ALA A 175 -4.22 -7.41 -3.39
N ALA A 176 -4.62 -8.48 -2.74
CA ALA A 176 -5.88 -8.60 -2.03
C ALA A 176 -5.64 -9.16 -0.61
N PRO A 177 -6.62 -9.02 0.31
CA PRO A 177 -6.57 -9.70 1.59
C PRO A 177 -6.42 -11.21 1.41
N GLY A 178 -5.55 -11.84 2.19
CA GLY A 178 -5.22 -13.27 2.07
C GLY A 178 -3.97 -13.55 1.23
N ASP A 179 -3.46 -12.56 0.48
CA ASP A 179 -2.17 -12.66 -0.20
C ASP A 179 -1.01 -12.53 0.79
N SER A 180 0.19 -12.90 0.34
CA SER A 180 1.45 -12.68 1.05
C SER A 180 2.37 -11.77 0.23
N LEU A 181 3.18 -10.95 0.91
CA LEU A 181 4.17 -10.10 0.28
C LEU A 181 5.53 -10.29 0.98
N ASP A 182 6.52 -10.75 0.22
CA ASP A 182 7.90 -10.82 0.66
C ASP A 182 8.64 -9.53 0.26
N ASP A 183 9.01 -8.71 1.24
CA ASP A 183 9.88 -7.53 1.08
C ASP A 183 11.35 -7.98 1.21
N LEU A 184 12.01 -8.17 0.06
CA LEU A 184 13.34 -8.78 0.01
C LEU A 184 14.47 -7.83 0.45
N PHE A 185 14.20 -6.52 0.50
CA PHE A 185 15.15 -5.49 0.91
C PHE A 185 14.44 -4.48 1.84
N PRO A 186 14.10 -4.90 3.07
CA PRO A 186 13.16 -4.18 3.90
C PRO A 186 13.63 -2.79 4.31
N GLY A 187 14.95 -2.55 4.40
CA GLY A 187 15.51 -1.23 4.74
C GLY A 187 14.82 -0.61 5.95
N SER A 188 14.08 0.49 5.75
CA SER A 188 13.32 1.17 6.82
C SER A 188 12.01 0.48 7.25
N GLY A 189 11.66 -0.66 6.65
CA GLY A 189 10.44 -1.44 6.88
C GLY A 189 9.16 -0.77 6.39
N ALA A 190 9.25 0.27 5.56
CA ALA A 190 8.10 1.06 5.15
C ALA A 190 7.10 0.28 4.28
N ILE A 191 7.60 -0.57 3.38
CA ILE A 191 6.75 -1.42 2.54
C ILE A 191 6.06 -2.47 3.40
N THR A 192 6.78 -3.18 4.29
CA THR A 192 6.18 -4.13 5.24
C THR A 192 5.09 -3.49 6.11
N ARG A 193 5.35 -2.28 6.65
CA ARG A 193 4.32 -1.54 7.43
C ARG A 193 3.11 -1.17 6.59
N ALA A 194 3.32 -0.75 5.34
CA ALA A 194 2.23 -0.44 4.42
C ALA A 194 1.43 -1.70 4.09
N TRP A 195 2.09 -2.83 3.88
CA TRP A 195 1.43 -4.12 3.61
C TRP A 195 0.45 -4.49 4.72
N HIS A 196 0.91 -4.48 5.97
CA HIS A 196 0.05 -4.77 7.12
C HIS A 196 -1.15 -3.82 7.21
N ALA A 197 -0.94 -2.52 6.94
CA ALA A 197 -2.05 -1.56 6.93
C ALA A 197 -3.04 -1.83 5.78
N TYR A 198 -2.52 -2.23 4.60
CA TYR A 198 -3.30 -2.46 3.40
C TYR A 198 -4.20 -3.71 3.49
N THR A 199 -3.70 -4.78 4.11
CA THR A 199 -4.40 -6.07 4.22
C THR A 199 -5.23 -6.22 5.49
N THR A 200 -5.11 -5.31 6.45
CA THR A 200 -5.97 -5.30 7.64
C THR A 200 -7.37 -4.84 7.23
N PRO A 201 -8.46 -5.57 7.57
CA PRO A 201 -9.82 -5.13 7.29
C PRO A 201 -10.12 -3.79 7.95
N ASP A 202 -10.83 -2.91 7.25
CA ASP A 202 -11.31 -1.66 7.85
C ASP A 202 -12.37 -2.00 8.93
N PRO A 203 -12.18 -1.62 10.21
CA PRO A 203 -13.15 -1.89 11.26
C PRO A 203 -14.52 -1.25 11.00
N SER A 204 -14.61 -0.24 10.14
CA SER A 204 -15.90 0.34 9.73
C SER A 204 -16.76 -0.60 8.87
N HIS A 205 -16.15 -1.55 8.16
CA HIS A 205 -16.89 -2.59 7.43
C HIS A 205 -17.46 -3.67 8.35
N ALA A 206 -16.80 -3.95 9.48
CA ALA A 206 -17.31 -4.91 10.47
C ALA A 206 -18.58 -4.38 11.18
N ALA A 207 -18.67 -3.06 11.41
CA ALA A 207 -19.85 -2.42 12.00
C ALA A 207 -21.09 -2.43 11.10
N ALA A 208 -20.93 -2.54 9.77
CA ALA A 208 -22.05 -2.62 8.83
C ALA A 208 -22.72 -4.00 8.79
N HIS A 209 -22.06 -5.03 9.33
CA HIS A 209 -22.60 -6.40 9.43
C HIS A 209 -23.25 -6.71 10.78
N ASP A 210 -23.25 -5.77 11.72
CA ASP A 210 -23.97 -5.89 12.98
C ASP A 210 -25.44 -5.47 12.79
N THR A 211 -26.21 -6.30 12.07
CA THR A 211 -27.67 -6.23 12.08
C THR A 211 -28.19 -6.84 13.38
N SER A 212 -27.99 -6.13 14.49
CA SER A 212 -28.80 -6.34 15.67
C SER A 212 -30.27 -6.02 15.34
N PRO A 213 -31.24 -6.89 15.66
CA PRO A 213 -32.65 -6.60 15.40
C PRO A 213 -33.06 -5.30 16.13
N PRO A 214 -33.94 -4.47 15.55
CA PRO A 214 -34.38 -3.25 16.20
C PRO A 214 -34.98 -3.59 17.57
N PRO A 215 -34.70 -2.80 18.62
CA PRO A 215 -35.25 -3.05 19.94
C PRO A 215 -36.78 -3.07 19.84
N ALA A 216 -37.40 -4.10 20.43
CA ALA A 216 -38.84 -4.23 20.51
C ALA A 216 -39.42 -2.94 21.12
N ARG A 217 -40.41 -2.34 20.44
CA ARG A 217 -41.17 -1.21 20.99
C ARG A 217 -41.90 -1.69 22.24
N THR A 218 -41.35 -1.38 23.41
CA THR A 218 -42.07 -1.46 24.68
C THR A 218 -43.13 -0.36 24.67
N THR A 219 -44.36 -0.72 24.34
CA THR A 219 -45.54 0.10 24.64
C THR A 219 -45.89 -0.12 26.11
N ASP A 220 -45.25 0.62 27.01
CA ASP A 220 -45.73 0.79 28.38
C ASP A 220 -46.42 2.15 28.49
N HIS A 221 -47.75 2.12 28.43
CA HIS A 221 -48.61 3.21 28.85
C HIS A 221 -48.75 3.14 30.38
N PRO A 222 -48.39 4.19 31.15
CA PRO A 222 -48.77 4.26 32.55
C PRO A 222 -50.23 4.72 32.69
N PRO A 223 -51.03 4.13 33.59
CA PRO A 223 -52.38 4.63 33.87
C PRO A 223 -52.33 5.83 34.81
N THR A 224 -52.70 7.00 34.31
CA THR A 224 -52.94 8.18 35.14
C THR A 224 -54.31 8.07 35.81
N ARG A 225 -54.34 8.06 37.14
CA ARG A 225 -55.56 8.16 37.94
C ARG A 225 -55.44 9.34 38.90
N TRP A 226 -56.59 9.96 39.18
CA TRP A 226 -56.89 11.06 40.11
C TRP A 226 -56.68 12.48 39.51
N GLY A 227 -57.61 13.43 39.57
CA GLY A 227 -58.73 13.57 40.50
C GLY A 227 -59.96 14.31 39.92
N ARG A 228 -61.04 14.13 40.66
CA ARG A 228 -62.41 14.61 40.47
C ARG A 228 -62.51 16.06 40.99
N MET A 229 -63.00 17.01 40.20
CA MET A 229 -63.72 18.19 40.70
C MET A 229 -65.00 18.40 39.87
N GLN A 230 -66.08 18.61 40.61
CA GLN A 230 -67.45 18.78 40.17
C GLN A 230 -67.77 20.28 40.04
N GLY A 231 -68.82 20.62 39.28
CA GLY A 231 -69.51 21.92 39.30
C GLY A 231 -69.59 22.54 37.90
N ALA A 232 -70.65 22.28 37.12
CA ALA A 232 -72.00 22.86 37.17
C ALA A 232 -72.14 24.07 36.22
N ALA A 233 -73.12 23.95 35.32
CA ALA A 233 -73.48 24.91 34.30
C ALA A 233 -74.19 26.14 34.86
N SER A 234 -73.91 27.31 34.29
CA SER A 234 -74.86 28.27 33.70
C SER A 234 -74.08 29.36 32.98
#